data_AF-A0A0J9UTD6-F1
#
_entry.id   AF-A0A0J9UTD6-F1
#
_cell.length_a   1.000
_cell.length_b   1.000
_cell.length_c   1.000
_cell.angle_alpha   90.00
_cell.angle_beta   90.00
_cell.angle_gamma   90.00
#
_symmetry.space_group_name_H-M   'P 1'
#
loop_
_entity.id
_entity.type
_entity.pdbx_description
1 polymer ?
#
loop_
_entity_poly.entity_id
_entity_poly.type
_entity_poly.pdbx_seq_one_letter_code
_entity_poly.pdbx_strand_id
1 'polypeptide(L)'
;MSHTKDFELNLKNVPSEVRNNKKYKEISQRFQYALVEYNETFKNNSYTTNTHRECRGLNYFLDDLRDEFNKHIIPLLPQTERENYWNREVEDKLLKNLQEKTGNSCARNAIGYNKEIRILRKEIEDYCDERDELFGNLNSLSINEHKKCERFKYWMVDSLVYFWNDYYWRKYITYRSM
;
A
#
# COMPACT_ATOMS: atom_id res chain seq x y z
N MET A 1 -4.37 25.93 -3.21
CA MET A 1 -3.21 26.02 -2.30
C MET A 1 -2.65 24.62 -2.15
N SER A 2 -1.40 24.37 -2.55
CA SER A 2 -0.88 23.00 -2.54
C SER A 2 -0.54 22.57 -1.11
N HIS A 3 -1.13 21.47 -0.67
CA HIS A 3 -0.87 20.82 0.63
C HIS A 3 0.48 20.09 0.67
N THR A 4 1.36 20.39 -0.28
CA THR A 4 2.65 19.71 -0.48
C THR A 4 3.57 19.85 0.74
N LYS A 5 3.42 20.95 1.49
CA LYS A 5 4.16 21.20 2.74
C LYS A 5 3.65 20.38 3.94
N ASP A 6 2.41 19.91 3.92
CA ASP A 6 1.80 19.16 5.03
C ASP A 6 2.28 17.69 5.09
N PHE A 7 2.99 17.25 4.04
CA PHE A 7 3.44 15.88 3.81
C PHE A 7 4.97 15.75 3.60
N GLU A 8 5.73 16.80 3.93
CA GLU A 8 7.18 16.72 3.92
C GLU A 8 7.70 15.88 5.10
N LEU A 9 8.67 15.00 4.81
CA LEU A 9 9.39 14.22 5.83
C LEU A 9 10.40 15.13 6.56
N ASN A 10 9.88 16.08 7.34
CA ASN A 10 10.69 17.06 8.07
C ASN A 10 11.12 16.52 9.44
N LEU A 11 12.03 15.54 9.39
CA LEU A 11 12.55 14.87 10.57
C LEU A 11 13.61 15.74 11.26
N LYS A 12 13.19 16.49 12.29
CA LYS A 12 14.02 17.48 12.99
C LYS A 12 15.34 16.91 13.54
N ASN A 13 15.37 15.63 13.89
CA ASN A 13 16.52 14.97 14.55
C ASN A 13 17.42 14.18 13.58
N VAL A 14 17.23 14.29 12.26
CA VAL A 14 18.15 13.68 11.29
C VAL A 14 19.37 14.59 11.09
N PRO A 15 20.60 14.09 11.30
CA PRO A 15 21.82 14.85 11.05
C PRO A 15 21.89 15.36 9.60
N SER A 16 22.55 16.50 9.39
CA SER A 16 22.64 17.14 8.08
C SER A 16 23.29 16.22 7.02
N GLU A 17 24.23 15.39 7.44
CA GLU A 17 24.95 14.41 6.63
C GLU A 17 24.00 13.32 6.14
N VAL A 18 23.08 12.88 7.00
CA VAL A 18 22.05 11.90 6.65
C VAL A 18 20.99 12.53 5.74
N ARG A 19 20.58 13.78 5.98
CA ARG A 19 19.67 14.50 5.07
C ARG A 19 20.26 14.69 3.67
N ASN A 20 21.58 14.83 3.59
CA ASN A 20 22.30 14.98 2.33
C ASN A 20 22.50 13.66 1.57
N ASN A 21 22.30 12.52 2.24
CA ASN A 21 22.38 11.20 1.64
C ASN A 21 21.39 11.05 0.47
N LYS A 22 21.88 10.51 -0.66
CA LYS A 22 21.06 10.29 -1.87
C LYS A 22 19.83 9.44 -1.59
N LYS A 23 19.96 8.39 -0.79
CA LYS A 23 18.88 7.47 -0.46
C LYS A 23 17.84 8.12 0.44
N TYR A 24 18.28 8.94 1.40
CA TYR A 24 17.35 9.73 2.23
C TYR A 24 16.48 10.65 1.36
N LYS A 25 17.09 11.36 0.40
CA LYS A 25 16.39 12.26 -0.51
C LYS A 25 15.37 11.49 -1.37
N GLU A 26 15.77 10.36 -1.93
CA GLU A 26 14.89 9.49 -2.73
C GLU A 26 13.68 8.99 -1.92
N ILE A 27 13.91 8.48 -0.71
CA ILE A 27 12.84 8.01 0.18
C ILE A 27 11.92 9.16 0.56
N SER A 28 12.48 10.33 0.90
CA SER A 28 11.70 11.51 1.29
C SER A 28 10.81 12.00 0.15
N GLN A 29 11.33 12.01 -1.08
CA GLN A 29 10.56 12.37 -2.28
C GLN A 29 9.43 11.37 -2.55
N ARG A 30 9.72 10.07 -2.48
CA ARG A 30 8.71 9.01 -2.66
C ARG A 30 7.62 9.06 -1.59
N PHE A 31 7.99 9.33 -0.35
CA PHE A 31 7.04 9.54 0.75
C PHE A 31 6.13 10.73 0.49
N GLN A 32 6.70 11.89 0.15
CA GLN A 32 5.95 13.09 -0.14
C GLN A 32 5.02 12.91 -1.34
N TYR A 33 5.54 12.33 -2.43
CA TYR A 33 4.75 12.06 -3.62
C TYR A 33 3.55 11.19 -3.31
N ALA A 34 3.74 10.06 -2.61
CA ALA A 34 2.64 9.17 -2.28
C ALA A 34 1.57 9.83 -1.44
N LEU A 35 1.94 10.64 -0.44
CA LEU A 35 0.94 11.33 0.40
C LEU A 35 0.22 12.47 -0.33
N VAL A 36 0.90 13.15 -1.26
CA VAL A 36 0.28 14.18 -2.11
C VAL A 36 -0.69 13.55 -3.10
N GLU A 37 -0.21 12.57 -3.87
CA GLU A 37 -1.02 11.82 -4.84
C GLU A 37 -2.26 11.27 -4.14
N TYR A 38 -2.08 10.68 -2.97
CA TYR A 38 -3.17 10.20 -2.17
C TYR A 38 -4.18 11.28 -1.79
N ASN A 39 -3.74 12.38 -1.19
CA ASN A 39 -4.65 13.46 -0.81
C ASN A 39 -5.43 14.03 -2.01
N GLU A 40 -4.81 14.10 -3.19
CA GLU A 40 -5.46 14.54 -4.42
C GLU A 40 -6.49 13.54 -4.91
N THR A 41 -6.14 12.26 -4.98
CA THR A 41 -7.04 11.20 -5.44
C THR A 41 -8.29 11.10 -4.57
N PHE A 42 -8.16 11.23 -3.25
CA PHE A 42 -9.29 11.21 -2.33
C PHE A 42 -10.23 12.40 -2.47
N LYS A 43 -9.68 13.60 -2.72
CA LYS A 43 -10.50 14.79 -3.02
C LYS A 43 -11.35 14.60 -4.26
N ASN A 44 -10.89 13.78 -5.20
CA ASN A 44 -11.55 13.56 -6.49
C ASN A 44 -12.54 12.37 -6.46
N ASN A 45 -12.25 11.30 -5.72
CA ASN A 45 -12.97 10.03 -5.83
C ASN A 45 -14.06 9.78 -4.77
N SER A 46 -14.20 10.63 -3.73
CA SER A 46 -15.14 10.42 -2.60
C SER A 46 -15.01 9.02 -1.96
N TYR A 47 -15.96 8.53 -1.15
CA TYR A 47 -15.88 7.19 -0.53
C TYR A 47 -16.38 6.10 -1.50
N THR A 48 -15.52 5.61 -2.40
CA THR A 48 -15.84 4.55 -3.38
C THR A 48 -14.96 3.31 -3.21
N THR A 49 -15.27 2.21 -3.89
CA THR A 49 -14.42 1.00 -3.94
C THR A 49 -13.00 1.32 -4.42
N ASN A 50 -12.86 2.25 -5.38
CA ASN A 50 -11.55 2.71 -5.87
C ASN A 50 -10.74 3.36 -4.75
N THR A 51 -11.39 4.21 -3.97
CA THR A 51 -10.83 4.87 -2.80
C THR A 51 -10.32 3.87 -1.76
N HIS A 52 -11.05 2.78 -1.51
CA HIS A 52 -10.62 1.71 -0.60
C HIS A 52 -9.37 0.97 -1.13
N ARG A 53 -9.35 0.62 -2.42
CA ARG A 53 -8.19 -0.05 -3.05
C ARG A 53 -6.94 0.84 -2.99
N GLU A 54 -7.08 2.13 -3.26
CA GLU A 54 -6.00 3.11 -3.16
C GLU A 54 -5.50 3.26 -1.72
N CYS A 55 -6.42 3.26 -0.75
CA CYS A 55 -6.11 3.27 0.69
C CYS A 55 -5.21 2.13 1.13
N ARG A 56 -5.61 0.92 0.73
CA ARG A 56 -4.85 -0.29 0.97
C ARG A 56 -3.48 -0.20 0.30
N GLY A 57 -3.43 0.25 -0.95
CA GLY A 57 -2.20 0.45 -1.71
C GLY A 57 -1.21 1.38 -1.01
N LEU A 58 -1.68 2.52 -0.49
CA LEU A 58 -0.84 3.45 0.28
C LEU A 58 -0.27 2.78 1.53
N ASN A 59 -1.07 2.04 2.29
CA ASN A 59 -0.60 1.37 3.51
C ASN A 59 0.55 0.40 3.22
N TYR A 60 0.41 -0.44 2.18
CA TYR A 60 1.49 -1.33 1.74
C TYR A 60 2.74 -0.56 1.30
N PHE A 61 2.57 0.54 0.56
CA PHE A 61 3.67 1.38 0.12
C PHE A 61 4.42 2.04 1.29
N LEU A 62 3.70 2.53 2.31
CA LEU A 62 4.30 3.12 3.51
C LEU A 62 5.09 2.08 4.32
N ASP A 63 4.59 0.85 4.42
CA ASP A 63 5.32 -0.24 5.07
C ASP A 63 6.58 -0.65 4.28
N ASP A 64 6.54 -0.58 2.95
CA ASP A 64 7.72 -0.80 2.09
C ASP A 64 8.76 0.33 2.26
N LEU A 65 8.32 1.59 2.34
CA LEU A 65 9.20 2.72 2.64
C LEU A 65 9.81 2.62 4.04
N ARG A 66 9.04 2.16 5.03
CA ARG A 66 9.55 1.89 6.39
C ARG A 66 10.71 0.91 6.34
N ASP A 67 10.54 -0.22 5.64
CA ASP A 67 11.57 -1.26 5.58
C ASP A 67 12.84 -0.74 4.87
N GLU A 68 12.67 0.04 3.81
CA GLU A 68 13.76 0.68 3.08
C GLU A 68 14.49 1.73 3.93
N PHE A 69 13.75 2.56 4.66
CA PHE A 69 14.29 3.55 5.59
C PHE A 69 15.06 2.88 6.73
N ASN A 70 14.49 1.82 7.31
CA ASN A 70 15.12 1.03 8.36
C ASN A 70 16.42 0.37 7.89
N LYS A 71 16.46 -0.08 6.64
CA LYS A 71 17.66 -0.69 6.06
C LYS A 71 18.76 0.33 5.75
N HIS A 72 18.41 1.49 5.21
CA HIS A 72 19.39 2.40 4.61
C HIS A 72 19.69 3.66 5.43
N ILE A 73 18.74 4.12 6.24
CA ILE A 73 18.84 5.41 6.95
C ILE A 73 19.12 5.22 8.43
N ILE A 74 18.42 4.30 9.11
CA ILE A 74 18.62 4.05 10.54
C ILE A 74 20.08 3.75 10.91
N PRO A 75 20.85 2.95 10.14
CA PRO A 75 22.26 2.72 10.46
C PRO A 75 23.14 3.98 10.43
N LEU A 76 22.71 5.02 9.71
CA LEU A 76 23.42 6.30 9.59
C LEU A 76 23.10 7.26 10.74
N LEU A 77 22.06 6.97 11.54
CA LEU A 77 21.71 7.79 12.69
C LEU A 77 22.63 7.52 13.89
N PRO A 78 22.77 8.49 14.82
CA PRO A 78 23.43 8.26 16.10
C PRO A 78 22.80 7.07 16.83
N GLN A 79 23.62 6.27 17.52
CA GLN A 79 23.16 5.02 18.15
C GLN A 79 21.98 5.24 19.12
N THR A 80 22.00 6.36 19.86
CA THR A 80 20.93 6.77 20.80
C THR A 80 19.59 7.07 20.12
N GLU A 81 19.59 7.31 18.80
CA GLU A 81 18.40 7.66 18.04
C GLU A 81 17.82 6.48 17.26
N ARG A 82 18.54 5.37 17.08
CA ARG A 82 18.16 4.32 16.12
C ARG A 82 16.90 3.55 16.51
N GLU A 83 16.75 3.28 17.80
CA GLU A 83 15.70 2.42 18.29
C GLU A 83 14.31 3.06 18.08
N ASN A 84 13.42 2.32 17.42
CA ASN A 84 12.04 2.73 17.14
C ASN A 84 11.88 4.09 16.45
N TYR A 85 12.92 4.59 15.77
CA TYR A 85 12.93 5.93 15.19
C TYR A 85 11.78 6.16 14.20
N TRP A 86 11.53 5.21 13.29
CA TRP A 86 10.45 5.33 12.31
C TRP A 86 9.09 5.49 13.01
N ASN A 87 8.81 4.68 14.02
CA ASN A 87 7.54 4.74 14.74
C ASN A 87 7.39 6.11 15.42
N ARG A 88 8.42 6.55 16.16
CA ARG A 88 8.39 7.81 16.90
C ARG A 88 8.31 9.05 16.01
N GLU A 89 9.03 9.07 14.89
CA GLU A 89 9.18 10.27 14.06
C GLU A 89 8.26 10.30 12.84
N VAL A 90 7.88 9.14 12.29
CA VAL A 90 7.05 9.04 11.09
C VAL A 90 5.64 8.58 11.43
N GLU A 91 5.48 7.42 12.08
CA GLU A 91 4.13 6.92 12.40
C GLU A 91 3.41 7.88 13.36
N ASP A 92 4.01 8.20 14.49
CA ASP A 92 3.35 8.97 15.56
C ASP A 92 3.17 10.46 15.26
N LYS A 93 4.09 11.05 14.48
CA LYS A 93 4.09 12.50 14.22
C LYS A 93 3.52 12.86 12.85
N LEU A 94 3.77 12.05 11.82
CA LEU A 94 3.40 12.39 10.45
C LEU A 94 2.14 11.63 10.00
N LEU A 95 2.06 10.33 10.31
CA LEU A 95 1.00 9.44 9.79
C LEU A 95 -0.17 9.25 10.77
N LYS A 96 0.01 9.53 12.06
CA LYS A 96 -1.04 9.34 13.09
C LYS A 96 -2.36 10.03 12.75
N ASN A 97 -2.29 11.23 12.18
CA ASN A 97 -3.47 12.00 11.77
C ASN A 97 -3.72 11.92 10.25
N LEU A 98 -3.19 10.91 9.56
CA LEU A 98 -3.40 10.74 8.13
C LEU A 98 -4.89 10.60 7.79
N GLN A 99 -5.66 9.92 8.65
CA GLN A 99 -7.10 9.79 8.49
C GLN A 99 -7.81 11.15 8.53
N GLU A 100 -7.51 11.99 9.52
CA GLU A 100 -8.08 13.33 9.62
C GLU A 100 -7.67 14.21 8.44
N LYS A 101 -6.37 14.17 8.07
CA LYS A 101 -5.81 14.92 6.93
C LYS A 101 -6.45 14.53 5.59
N THR A 102 -6.99 13.32 5.49
CA THR A 102 -7.61 12.78 4.28
C THR A 102 -9.14 12.84 4.35
N GLY A 103 -9.72 13.59 5.29
CA GLY A 103 -11.17 13.75 5.40
C GLY A 103 -11.88 12.50 5.93
N ASN A 104 -11.24 11.79 6.85
CA ASN A 104 -11.65 10.51 7.48
C ASN A 104 -11.77 9.32 6.54
N SER A 105 -11.24 9.47 5.35
CA SER A 105 -11.40 8.49 4.29
C SER A 105 -10.49 7.28 4.47
N CYS A 106 -9.34 7.47 5.12
CA CYS A 106 -8.37 6.41 5.26
C CYS A 106 -7.56 6.38 6.53
N ALA A 107 -7.74 5.30 7.27
CA ALA A 107 -6.92 4.98 8.40
C ALA A 107 -5.53 4.48 7.94
N ARG A 108 -4.50 4.98 8.61
CA ARG A 108 -3.19 4.34 8.63
C ARG A 108 -3.32 3.03 9.40
N ASN A 109 -2.97 1.91 8.77
CA ASN A 109 -2.92 0.59 9.39
C ASN A 109 -1.59 -0.10 9.03
N ALA A 110 -0.66 -0.11 9.97
CA ALA A 110 0.67 -0.70 9.78
C ALA A 110 0.59 -2.23 9.73
N ILE A 111 1.16 -2.82 8.69
CA ILE A 111 1.19 -4.27 8.51
C ILE A 111 2.56 -4.79 8.95
N GLY A 112 2.56 -5.55 10.05
CA GLY A 112 3.78 -6.08 10.69
C GLY A 112 4.39 -7.30 9.99
N TYR A 113 3.81 -7.77 8.88
CA TYR A 113 4.37 -8.86 8.10
C TYR A 113 5.59 -8.41 7.29
N ASN A 114 6.49 -9.34 6.95
CA ASN A 114 7.59 -9.06 6.03
C ASN A 114 7.05 -8.73 4.62
N LYS A 115 7.89 -8.07 3.81
CA LYS A 115 7.51 -7.59 2.47
C LYS A 115 6.90 -8.66 1.57
N GLU A 116 7.44 -9.87 1.55
CA GLU A 116 6.95 -10.93 0.67
C GLU A 116 5.53 -11.37 1.04
N ILE A 117 5.25 -11.51 2.33
CA ILE A 117 3.89 -11.82 2.82
C ILE A 117 2.94 -10.65 2.56
N ARG A 118 3.41 -9.40 2.66
CA ARG A 118 2.58 -8.23 2.32
C ARG A 118 2.19 -8.19 0.85
N ILE A 119 3.10 -8.58 -0.06
CA ILE A 119 2.80 -8.71 -1.50
C ILE A 119 1.65 -9.72 -1.69
N LEU A 120 1.76 -10.91 -1.11
CA LEU A 120 0.71 -11.93 -1.20
C LEU A 120 -0.64 -11.46 -0.65
N ARG A 121 -0.63 -10.81 0.50
CA ARG A 121 -1.88 -10.27 1.09
C ARG A 121 -2.52 -9.24 0.17
N LYS A 122 -1.72 -8.33 -0.40
CA LYS A 122 -2.21 -7.33 -1.34
C LYS A 122 -2.85 -8.00 -2.56
N GLU A 123 -2.20 -9.00 -3.15
CA GLU A 123 -2.73 -9.74 -4.31
C GLU A 123 -4.06 -10.45 -4.00
N ILE A 124 -4.18 -11.08 -2.81
CA ILE A 124 -5.43 -11.70 -2.37
C ILE A 124 -6.54 -10.67 -2.19
N GLU A 125 -6.22 -9.52 -1.61
CA GLU A 125 -7.16 -8.42 -1.40
C GLU A 125 -7.59 -7.78 -2.74
N ASP A 126 -6.65 -7.60 -3.67
CA ASP A 126 -6.93 -7.11 -5.04
C ASP A 126 -7.83 -8.10 -5.81
N TYR A 127 -7.54 -9.40 -5.74
CA TYR A 127 -8.34 -10.46 -6.34
C TYR A 127 -9.79 -10.47 -5.85
N CYS A 128 -10.00 -10.32 -4.54
CA CYS A 128 -11.35 -10.27 -3.96
C CYS A 128 -12.15 -9.09 -4.52
N ASP A 129 -11.53 -7.92 -4.63
CA ASP A 129 -12.19 -6.73 -5.19
C ASP A 129 -12.51 -6.92 -6.69
N GLU A 130 -11.58 -7.47 -7.47
CA GLU A 130 -11.82 -7.75 -8.91
C GLU A 130 -12.93 -8.78 -9.12
N ARG A 131 -12.98 -9.83 -8.27
CA ARG A 131 -14.04 -10.83 -8.30
C ARG A 131 -15.40 -10.19 -8.10
N ASP A 132 -15.52 -9.33 -7.09
CA ASP A 132 -16.79 -8.70 -6.72
C ASP A 132 -17.23 -7.68 -7.76
N GLU A 133 -16.29 -6.91 -8.31
CA GLU A 133 -16.53 -6.02 -9.45
C GLU A 133 -16.99 -6.78 -10.69
N LEU A 134 -16.30 -7.87 -11.06
CA LEU A 134 -16.68 -8.72 -12.18
C LEU A 134 -18.08 -9.30 -11.98
N PHE A 135 -18.39 -9.79 -10.79
CA PHE A 135 -19.71 -10.33 -10.47
C PHE A 135 -20.81 -9.27 -10.65
N GLY A 136 -20.60 -8.06 -10.12
CA GLY A 136 -21.50 -6.93 -10.30
C GLY A 136 -21.69 -6.55 -11.78
N ASN A 137 -20.59 -6.46 -12.52
CA ASN A 137 -20.58 -6.14 -13.94
C ASN A 137 -21.30 -7.20 -14.77
N LEU A 138 -21.09 -8.50 -14.51
CA LEU A 138 -21.78 -9.57 -15.22
C LEU A 138 -23.28 -9.55 -14.95
N ASN A 139 -23.69 -9.24 -13.71
CA ASN A 139 -25.11 -9.16 -13.36
C ASN A 139 -25.84 -7.99 -14.02
N SER A 140 -25.14 -6.88 -14.31
CA SER A 140 -25.74 -5.73 -14.99
C SER A 140 -25.89 -5.91 -16.51
N LEU A 141 -25.24 -6.91 -17.10
CA LEU A 141 -25.34 -7.20 -18.53
C LEU A 141 -26.66 -7.88 -18.89
N SER A 142 -27.29 -7.41 -19.96
CA SER A 142 -28.48 -8.03 -20.60
C SER A 142 -28.11 -9.27 -21.43
N ILE A 143 -27.42 -10.24 -20.83
CA ILE A 143 -27.08 -11.54 -21.42
C ILE A 143 -27.66 -12.68 -20.57
N ASN A 144 -27.76 -13.88 -21.13
CA ASN A 144 -28.28 -15.04 -20.39
C ASN A 144 -27.31 -15.50 -19.28
N GLU A 145 -27.86 -16.15 -18.26
CA GLU A 145 -27.11 -16.63 -17.09
C GLU A 145 -25.97 -17.58 -17.46
N HIS A 146 -26.19 -18.46 -18.45
CA HIS A 146 -25.15 -19.39 -18.90
C HIS A 146 -23.88 -18.65 -19.36
N LYS A 147 -24.01 -17.58 -20.15
CA LYS A 147 -22.88 -16.76 -20.60
C LYS A 147 -22.23 -15.98 -19.46
N LYS A 148 -22.98 -15.54 -18.46
CA LYS A 148 -22.41 -14.89 -17.26
C LYS A 148 -21.53 -15.88 -16.49
N CYS A 149 -22.07 -17.07 -16.21
CA CYS A 149 -21.33 -18.13 -15.52
C CYS A 149 -20.07 -18.55 -16.29
N GLU A 150 -20.17 -18.67 -17.61
CA GLU A 150 -19.03 -19.04 -18.46
C GLU A 150 -17.91 -17.99 -18.37
N ARG A 151 -18.23 -16.69 -18.49
CA ARG A 151 -17.25 -15.61 -18.37
C ARG A 151 -16.58 -15.58 -17.00
N PHE A 152 -17.37 -15.72 -15.93
CA PHE A 152 -16.84 -15.76 -14.57
C PHE A 152 -15.90 -16.96 -14.37
N LYS A 153 -16.28 -18.13 -14.90
CA LYS A 153 -15.44 -19.34 -14.85
C LYS A 153 -14.10 -19.14 -15.57
N TYR A 154 -14.09 -18.57 -16.78
CA TYR A 154 -12.83 -18.32 -17.48
C TYR A 154 -11.93 -17.38 -16.70
N TRP A 155 -12.48 -16.27 -16.19
CA TRP A 155 -11.72 -15.35 -15.36
C TRP A 155 -11.12 -16.04 -14.12
N MET A 156 -11.90 -16.86 -13.41
CA MET A 156 -11.38 -17.61 -12.25
C MET A 156 -10.22 -18.54 -12.61
N VAL A 157 -10.31 -19.23 -13.75
CA VAL A 157 -9.24 -20.13 -14.23
C VAL A 157 -7.99 -19.33 -14.57
N ASP A 158 -8.13 -18.18 -15.24
CA ASP A 158 -7.00 -17.31 -15.57
C ASP A 158 -6.32 -16.76 -14.31
N SER A 159 -7.11 -16.30 -13.31
CA SER A 159 -6.57 -15.86 -12.02
C SER A 159 -5.82 -16.99 -11.29
N LEU A 160 -6.36 -18.21 -11.32
CA LEU A 160 -5.70 -19.37 -10.71
C LEU A 160 -4.35 -19.66 -11.38
N VAL A 161 -4.30 -19.62 -12.72
CA VAL A 161 -3.06 -19.80 -13.48
C VAL A 161 -2.05 -18.70 -13.15
N TYR A 162 -2.50 -17.45 -13.00
CA TYR A 162 -1.64 -16.34 -12.58
C TYR A 162 -1.03 -16.61 -11.20
N PHE A 163 -1.83 -16.94 -10.19
CA PHE A 163 -1.32 -17.24 -8.84
C PHE A 163 -0.39 -18.46 -8.82
N TRP A 164 -0.67 -19.49 -9.61
CA TRP A 164 0.22 -20.65 -9.71
C TRP A 164 1.59 -20.33 -10.31
N ASN A 165 1.66 -19.35 -11.20
CA ASN A 165 2.92 -18.94 -11.82
C ASN A 165 3.64 -17.83 -11.05
N ASP A 166 3.00 -17.24 -10.05
CA ASP A 166 3.68 -16.28 -9.18
C ASP A 166 4.74 -16.96 -8.28
N TYR A 167 5.83 -16.25 -8.03
CA TYR A 167 6.95 -16.75 -7.21
C TYR A 167 6.58 -16.86 -5.73
N TYR A 168 5.95 -15.82 -5.17
CA TYR A 168 5.62 -15.78 -3.74
C TYR A 168 4.52 -16.76 -3.41
N TRP A 169 3.54 -16.93 -4.31
CA TRP A 169 2.47 -17.92 -4.12
C TRP A 169 3.05 -19.34 -4.01
N ARG A 170 3.94 -19.71 -4.93
CA ARG A 170 4.63 -21.00 -4.88
C ARG A 170 5.52 -21.18 -3.65
N LYS A 171 6.14 -20.09 -3.19
CA LYS A 171 7.01 -20.11 -2.02
C LYS A 171 6.23 -20.34 -0.71
N TYR A 172 5.05 -19.72 -0.55
CA TYR A 172 4.35 -19.67 0.74
C TYR A 172 3.05 -20.47 0.80
N ILE A 173 2.36 -20.64 -0.33
CA ILE A 173 1.12 -21.42 -0.40
C ILE A 173 1.49 -22.80 -0.94
N THR A 174 1.73 -23.73 -0.01
CA THR A 174 1.99 -25.13 -0.37
C THR A 174 0.67 -25.85 -0.61
N TYR A 175 0.51 -26.41 -1.80
CA TYR A 175 -0.60 -27.29 -2.12
C TYR A 175 -0.44 -28.58 -1.30
N ARG A 176 -1.17 -28.70 -0.19
CA ARG A 176 -1.56 -30.03 0.27
C ARG A 176 -2.76 -30.39 -0.59
N SER A 177 -2.57 -31.37 -1.47
CA SER A 177 -3.62 -31.93 -2.33
C SER A 177 -4.97 -31.95 -1.59
N MET A 178 -5.94 -31.19 -2.10
CA MET A 178 -7.36 -31.38 -1.79
C MET A 178 -7.81 -32.76 -2.28
#